data_AF-A0AA46S7Z6-F1
#
_entry.id   AF-A0AA46S7Z6-F1
#
_cell.length_a   1.000
_cell.length_b   1.000
_cell.length_c   1.000
_cell.angle_alpha   90.00
_cell.angle_beta   90.00
_cell.angle_gamma   90.00
#
_symmetry.space_group_name_H-M   'P 1'
#
loop_
_entity.id
_entity.type
_entity.pdbx_description
1 polymer ?
#
loop_
_entity_poly.entity_id
_entity_poly.type
_entity_poly.pdbx_seq_one_letter_code
_entity_poly.pdbx_strand_id
1 'polypeptide(L)'
;MNIQNIKLAVFAKRFWPDEESRPCRATLVSHINRGWLSGKKIGAQWYIQCTSWGAPVHYSTEDEIKIELKSPPKTGNPIADKILAEI
;
A
#
# COMPACT_ATOMS: atom_id res chain seq x y z
N MET A 1 16.10 10.73 8.58
CA MET A 1 14.70 11.03 8.18
C MET A 1 13.94 11.49 9.41
N ASN A 2 13.28 12.66 9.36
CA ASN A 2 12.50 13.14 10.50
C ASN A 2 11.07 12.61 10.37
N ILE A 3 10.67 11.67 11.25
CA ILE A 3 9.36 11.00 11.22
C ILE A 3 8.45 11.64 12.26
N GLN A 4 7.24 11.98 11.85
CA GLN A 4 6.19 12.53 12.71
C GLN A 4 5.10 11.48 12.95
N ASN A 5 4.57 11.45 14.17
CA ASN A 5 3.44 10.58 14.53
C ASN A 5 2.14 11.37 14.47
N ILE A 6 1.30 11.08 13.48
CA ILE A 6 0.03 11.78 13.26
C ILE A 6 -1.12 10.91 13.75
N LYS A 7 -2.05 11.48 14.52
CA LYS A 7 -3.27 10.78 14.96
C LYS A 7 -4.11 10.37 13.73
N LEU A 8 -4.70 9.17 13.78
CA LEU A 8 -5.53 8.64 12.68
C LEU A 8 -6.58 9.62 12.17
N ALA A 9 -7.31 10.30 13.07
CA ALA A 9 -8.35 11.25 12.69
C ALA A 9 -7.80 12.48 11.95
N VAL A 10 -6.60 12.94 12.32
CA VAL A 10 -5.94 14.08 11.67
C VAL A 10 -5.44 13.66 10.30
N PHE A 11 -4.83 12.48 10.19
CA PHE A 11 -4.40 11.92 8.92
C PHE A 11 -5.58 11.77 7.96
N ALA A 12 -6.67 11.15 8.41
CA ALA A 12 -7.86 10.93 7.59
C ALA A 12 -8.47 12.24 7.06
N LYS A 13 -8.49 13.31 7.87
CA LYS A 13 -8.96 14.64 7.44
C LYS A 13 -8.04 15.32 6.42
N ARG A 14 -6.73 15.04 6.46
CA ARG A 14 -5.76 15.65 5.53
C ARG A 14 -5.81 15.03 4.15
N PHE A 15 -5.98 13.71 4.08
CA PHE A 15 -5.98 12.97 2.81
C PHE A 15 -7.38 12.81 2.21
N TRP A 16 -8.42 12.80 3.04
CA TRP A 16 -9.82 12.74 2.61
C TRP A 16 -10.57 13.96 3.16
N PRO A 17 -10.62 15.07 2.40
CA PRO A 17 -11.33 16.27 2.80
C PRO A 17 -12.83 15.99 2.93
N ASP A 18 -13.39 15.22 1.99
CA ASP A 18 -14.78 14.77 2.01
C ASP A 18 -15.01 13.72 3.10
N GLU A 19 -16.10 13.90 3.85
CA GLU A 19 -16.44 13.01 4.96
C GLU A 19 -16.89 11.63 4.48
N GLU A 20 -17.63 11.57 3.37
CA GLU A 20 -18.15 10.32 2.79
C GLU A 20 -17.03 9.40 2.26
N SER A 21 -15.95 9.98 1.76
CA SER A 21 -14.79 9.23 1.24
C SER A 21 -13.78 8.87 2.34
N ARG A 22 -13.99 9.33 3.58
CA ARG A 22 -13.01 9.18 4.65
C ARG A 22 -13.01 7.75 5.20
N PRO A 23 -11.86 7.05 5.24
CA PRO A 23 -11.80 5.73 5.81
C PRO A 23 -12.08 5.78 7.32
N CYS A 24 -12.87 4.81 7.79
CA CYS A 24 -13.13 4.66 9.21
C CYS A 24 -11.83 4.37 9.97
N ARG A 25 -11.81 4.69 11.27
CA ARG A 25 -10.66 4.41 12.15
C ARG A 25 -10.26 2.93 12.12
N ALA A 26 -11.24 2.03 12.11
CA ALA A 26 -10.99 0.59 12.06
C ALA A 26 -10.24 0.17 10.79
N THR A 27 -10.57 0.77 9.63
CA THR A 27 -9.90 0.52 8.36
C THR A 27 -8.43 0.92 8.40
N LEU A 28 -8.13 2.13 8.90
CA LEU A 28 -6.73 2.57 9.04
C LEU A 28 -5.93 1.69 10.00
N VAL A 29 -6.54 1.26 11.12
CA VAL A 29 -5.90 0.31 12.04
C VAL A 29 -5.67 -1.05 11.36
N SER A 30 -6.63 -1.53 10.57
CA SER A 30 -6.48 -2.76 9.77
C SER A 30 -5.32 -2.63 8.79
N HIS A 31 -5.18 -1.51 8.10
CA HIS A 31 -4.06 -1.26 7.18
C HIS A 31 -2.72 -1.27 7.91
N ILE A 32 -2.65 -0.71 9.12
CA ILE A 32 -1.43 -0.77 9.94
C ILE A 32 -1.11 -2.20 10.35
N ASN A 33 -2.10 -2.95 10.83
CA ASN A 33 -1.92 -4.34 11.25
C ASN A 33 -1.53 -5.26 10.07
N ARG A 34 -2.02 -4.96 8.86
CA ARG A 34 -1.67 -5.68 7.62
C ARG A 34 -0.32 -5.26 7.03
N GLY A 35 0.34 -4.25 7.59
CA GLY A 35 1.60 -3.72 7.08
C GLY A 35 1.45 -2.79 5.86
N TRP A 36 0.24 -2.47 5.44
CA TRP A 36 -0.03 -1.56 4.31
C TRP A 36 0.21 -0.10 4.65
N LEU A 37 0.15 0.26 5.94
CA LEU A 37 0.32 1.63 6.39
C LEU A 37 1.32 1.67 7.55
N SER A 38 2.35 2.49 7.44
CA SER A 38 3.31 2.68 8.53
C SER A 38 2.64 3.34 9.74
N GLY A 39 2.45 2.61 10.82
CA GLY A 39 1.83 3.12 12.03
C GLY A 39 2.28 2.40 13.30
N LYS A 40 2.08 3.07 14.43
CA LYS A 40 2.47 2.57 15.76
C LYS A 40 1.38 2.85 16.78
N LYS A 41 1.18 1.90 17.69
CA LYS A 41 0.39 2.10 18.89
C LYS A 41 1.26 2.72 19.99
N ILE A 42 0.85 3.87 20.52
CA ILE A 42 1.49 4.55 21.64
C ILE A 42 0.44 4.69 22.73
N GLY A 43 0.60 3.93 23.83
CA GLY A 43 -0.43 3.77 24.85
C GLY A 43 -1.72 3.17 24.27
N ALA A 44 -2.86 3.84 24.48
CA ALA A 44 -4.16 3.42 23.97
C ALA A 44 -4.49 3.94 22.56
N GLN A 45 -3.61 4.75 21.95
CA GLN A 45 -3.88 5.44 20.69
C GLN A 45 -2.98 4.93 19.55
N TRP A 46 -3.56 4.87 18.36
CA TRP A 46 -2.86 4.55 17.12
C TRP A 46 -2.45 5.84 16.40
N TYR A 47 -1.24 5.81 15.86
CA TYR A 47 -0.62 6.89 15.10
C TYR A 47 -0.11 6.36 13.78
N ILE A 48 -0.17 7.19 12.75
CA ILE A 48 0.48 6.94 11.46
C ILE A 48 1.83 7.65 11.48
N GLN A 49 2.85 6.93 11.06
CA GLN A 49 4.18 7.48 10.86
C GLN A 49 4.20 8.17 9.50
N CYS A 50 4.38 9.48 9.53
CA CYS A 50 4.47 10.32 8.34
C CYS A 50 5.86 10.94 8.25
N THR A 51 6.28 11.26 7.03
CA THR A 51 7.41 12.14 6.75
C THR A 51 7.14 13.55 7.27
N SER A 52 8.16 14.41 7.30
CA SER A 52 8.03 15.83 7.65
C SER A 52 7.03 16.60 6.78
N TRP A 53 6.74 16.11 5.57
CA TRP A 53 5.76 16.68 4.63
C TRP A 53 4.33 16.17 4.87
N GLY A 54 4.13 15.27 5.85
CA GLY A 54 2.82 14.72 6.21
C GLY A 54 2.41 13.49 5.39
N ALA A 55 3.17 13.09 4.37
CA ALA A 55 2.97 11.84 3.62
C ALA A 55 3.28 10.62 4.50
N PRO A 56 2.47 9.55 4.47
CA PRO A 56 2.77 8.31 5.20
C PRO A 56 4.13 7.76 4.74
N VAL A 57 4.95 7.28 5.68
CA VAL A 57 6.29 6.75 5.38
C VAL A 57 6.21 5.52 4.48
N HIS A 58 5.15 4.73 4.65
CA HIS A 58 4.83 3.60 3.80
C HIS A 58 3.32 3.51 3.61
N TYR A 59 2.90 3.39 2.35
CA TYR A 59 1.54 3.09 1.95
C TYR A 59 1.59 2.08 0.80
N SER A 60 1.61 0.78 1.10
CA SER A 60 1.49 -0.24 0.06
C SER A 60 0.04 -0.30 -0.40
N THR A 61 -0.18 0.07 -1.65
CA THR A 61 -1.31 -0.44 -2.42
C THR A 61 -1.04 -1.92 -2.72
N GLU A 62 -2.06 -2.77 -2.73
CA GLU A 62 -1.93 -4.21 -3.00
C GLU A 62 -1.23 -4.53 -4.35
N ASP A 63 -0.97 -3.52 -5.19
CA ASP A 63 -0.25 -3.58 -6.47
C ASP A 63 1.28 -3.81 -6.37
N GLU A 64 1.90 -3.81 -5.19
CA GLU A 64 3.37 -4.00 -5.10
C GLU A 64 3.83 -5.46 -5.13
N ILE A 65 2.93 -6.45 -5.21
CA ILE A 65 3.30 -7.75 -5.77
C ILE A 65 3.09 -7.67 -7.28
N LYS A 66 3.92 -6.90 -7.97
CA LYS A 66 4.16 -7.12 -9.40
C LYS A 66 4.80 -8.50 -9.52
N ILE A 67 3.97 -9.52 -9.64
CA ILE A 67 4.42 -10.84 -10.08
C ILE A 67 5.02 -10.61 -11.45
N GLU A 68 6.36 -10.67 -11.56
CA GLU A 68 7.01 -10.72 -12.86
C GLU A 68 6.38 -11.89 -13.62
N LEU A 69 5.67 -11.60 -14.71
CA LEU A 69 5.23 -12.60 -15.67
C LEU A 69 6.50 -13.24 -16.25
N LYS A 70 6.98 -14.32 -15.62
CA LYS A 70 8.15 -15.08 -16.05
C LYS A 70 7.84 -15.80 -17.35
N SER A 71 8.08 -15.09 -18.46
CA SER A 71 8.09 -15.59 -19.84
C SER A 71 6.78 -16.27 -20.29
N PRO A 72 6.50 -16.31 -21.60
CA PRO A 72 5.33 -17.03 -22.07
C PRO A 72 5.42 -18.52 -21.65
N PRO A 73 4.31 -19.11 -21.16
CA PRO A 73 4.29 -20.53 -20.80
C PRO A 73 4.57 -21.37 -22.06
N LYS A 74 5.40 -22.42 -21.92
CA LYS A 74 5.62 -23.38 -22.99
C LYS A 74 4.30 -24.04 -23.37
N THR A 75 3.90 -23.86 -24.62
CA THR A 75 2.61 -24.32 -25.15
C THR A 75 2.60 -25.81 -25.48
N GLY A 76 3.78 -26.45 -25.50
CA GLY A 76 3.94 -27.86 -25.90
C GLY A 76 3.81 -28.08 -27.41
N ASN A 77 3.61 -27.00 -28.18
CA ASN A 77 3.62 -27.01 -29.63
C ASN A 77 4.89 -26.29 -30.12
N PRO A 78 5.81 -27.00 -30.81
CA PRO A 78 7.11 -26.44 -31.20
C PRO A 78 7.00 -25.24 -32.17
N ILE A 79 5.90 -25.12 -32.91
CA ILE A 79 5.68 -23.99 -33.82
C ILE A 79 5.21 -22.76 -33.04
N ALA A 80 4.28 -22.93 -32.10
CA ALA A 80 3.78 -21.84 -31.28
C ALA A 80 4.85 -21.32 -30.31
N ASP A 81 5.67 -22.21 -29.75
CA ASP A 81 6.80 -21.85 -28.90
C ASP A 81 7.87 -21.05 -29.67
N LYS A 82 8.04 -21.30 -30.97
CA LYS A 82 8.98 -20.56 -31.82
C LYS A 82 8.48 -19.14 -32.13
N ILE A 83 7.19 -18.98 -32.42
CA ILE A 83 6.57 -17.67 -32.65
C ILE A 83 6.60 -16.83 -31.37
N LEU A 84 6.34 -17.45 -30.21
CA LEU A 84 6.43 -16.79 -28.90
C LEU A 84 7.85 -16.37 -28.50
N ALA A 85 8.89 -16.95 -29.12
CA ALA A 85 10.29 -16.62 -28.84
C ALA A 85 10.87 -15.53 -29.77
N GLU A 86 10.18 -15.17 -30.86
CA GLU A 86 10.59 -14.12 -31.81
C GLU A 86 9.95 -12.74 -31.51
N ILE A 87 9.10 -12.65 -30.48
CA ILE A 87 8.45 -11.41 -30.00
C ILE A 87 9.16 -10.92 -28.74
#